data_AF-A0A7J9DKX6-F1
#
_entry.id   AF-A0A7J9DKX6-F1
#
_cell.length_a   1.000
_cell.length_b   1.000
_cell.length_c   1.000
_cell.angle_alpha   90.00
_cell.angle_beta   90.00
_cell.angle_gamma   90.00
#
_symmetry.space_group_name_H-M   'P 1'
#
loop_
_entity.id
_entity.type
_entity.pdbx_description
1 polymer ?
#
loop_
_entity_poly.entity_id
_entity_poly.type
_entity_poly.pdbx_seq_one_letter_code
_entity_poly.pdbx_strand_id
1 'polypeptide(L)'
;MLLIMMLRFRVLKTIFVRLELFFLMVLFFQVRCCSHILNLIVKVGLELANDVACKIRNGIKYIEKSRIHKKRFYDVVDKNFYLNVTKKLRLRCVCV
;
A
#
# COMPACT_ATOMS: atom_id res chain seq x y z
N MET A 1 -48.84 -16.91 -36.04
CA MET A 1 -48.64 -15.84 -35.02
C MET A 1 -47.95 -16.32 -33.74
N LEU A 2 -48.41 -17.39 -33.06
CA LEU A 2 -47.81 -17.84 -31.79
C LEU A 2 -46.31 -18.24 -31.87
N LEU A 3 -45.87 -18.87 -32.97
CA LEU A 3 -44.48 -19.32 -33.12
C LEU A 3 -43.48 -18.14 -33.13
N ILE A 4 -43.87 -17.01 -33.72
CA ILE A 4 -43.05 -15.79 -33.81
C ILE A 4 -42.93 -15.10 -32.44
N MET A 5 -44.01 -15.09 -31.65
CA MET A 5 -43.97 -14.59 -30.26
C MET A 5 -43.06 -15.44 -29.38
N MET A 6 -43.13 -16.77 -29.49
CA MET A 6 -42.26 -17.69 -28.74
C MET A 6 -40.78 -17.53 -29.14
N LEU A 7 -40.49 -17.34 -30.44
CA LEU A 7 -39.14 -17.08 -30.91
C LEU A 7 -38.60 -15.73 -30.39
N ARG A 8 -39.42 -14.67 -30.43
CA ARG A 8 -39.05 -13.36 -29.88
C ARG A 8 -38.82 -13.41 -28.38
N PHE A 9 -39.64 -14.17 -27.64
CA PHE A 9 -39.46 -14.34 -26.19
C PHE A 9 -38.17 -15.11 -25.86
N ARG A 10 -37.83 -16.16 -26.63
CA ARG A 10 -36.56 -16.89 -26.48
C ARG A 10 -35.36 -16.02 -26.84
N VAL A 11 -35.42 -15.25 -27.92
CA VAL A 11 -34.34 -14.34 -28.34
C VAL A 11 -34.14 -13.23 -27.29
N LEU A 12 -35.21 -12.64 -26.77
CA LEU A 12 -35.15 -11.61 -25.74
C LEU A 12 -34.53 -12.14 -24.44
N LYS A 13 -34.90 -13.35 -24.02
CA LYS A 13 -34.33 -14.00 -22.83
C LYS A 13 -32.84 -14.31 -23.00
N THR A 14 -32.42 -14.78 -24.18
CA THR A 14 -31.00 -15.03 -24.49
C THR A 14 -30.19 -13.74 -24.58
N ILE A 15 -30.75 -12.66 -25.16
CA ILE A 15 -30.11 -11.35 -25.22
C ILE A 15 -29.96 -10.76 -23.82
N PHE A 16 -31.00 -10.87 -22.98
CA PHE A 16 -30.95 -10.38 -21.60
C PHE A 16 -29.88 -11.10 -20.78
N VAL A 17 -29.84 -12.44 -20.83
CA VAL A 17 -28.81 -13.23 -20.14
C VAL A 17 -27.40 -12.92 -20.67
N ARG A 18 -27.23 -12.73 -21.99
CA ARG A 18 -25.93 -12.32 -22.55
C ARG A 18 -25.51 -10.90 -22.13
N LEU A 19 -26.47 -9.98 -22.03
CA LEU A 19 -26.21 -8.60 -21.62
C LEU A 19 -25.79 -8.53 -20.14
N GLU A 20 -26.46 -9.29 -19.26
CA GLU A 20 -26.14 -9.38 -17.84
C GLU A 20 -24.75 -10.00 -17.61
N LEU A 21 -24.39 -11.06 -18.35
CA LEU A 21 -23.06 -11.66 -18.34
C LEU A 21 -21.95 -10.70 -18.82
N PHE A 22 -22.24 -9.90 -19.85
CA PHE A 22 -21.32 -8.90 -20.36
C PHE A 22 -21.06 -7.78 -19.34
N PHE A 23 -22.11 -7.28 -18.68
CA PHE A 23 -21.99 -6.29 -17.63
C PHE A 23 -21.19 -6.80 -16.42
N LEU A 24 -21.43 -8.05 -16.00
CA LEU A 24 -20.62 -8.71 -14.97
C LEU A 24 -19.15 -8.77 -15.36
N MET A 25 -18.84 -9.21 -16.59
CA MET A 25 -17.47 -9.29 -17.09
C MET A 25 -16.79 -7.90 -17.06
N VAL A 26 -17.42 -6.87 -17.61
CA VAL A 26 -16.88 -5.50 -17.63
C VAL A 26 -16.61 -4.98 -16.21
N LEU A 27 -17.54 -5.19 -15.28
CA LEU A 27 -17.38 -4.78 -13.88
C LEU A 27 -16.23 -5.53 -13.19
N PHE A 28 -16.11 -6.85 -13.41
CA PHE A 28 -15.01 -7.65 -12.87
C PHE A 28 -13.65 -7.20 -13.41
N PHE A 29 -13.55 -6.86 -14.70
CA PHE A 29 -12.33 -6.29 -15.28
C PHE A 29 -12.00 -4.94 -14.66
N GLN A 30 -12.97 -4.05 -14.49
CA GLN A 30 -12.75 -2.74 -13.87
C GLN A 30 -12.24 -2.86 -12.42
N VAL A 31 -12.86 -3.70 -11.60
CA VAL A 31 -12.42 -3.93 -10.21
C VAL A 31 -10.99 -4.47 -10.18
N ARG A 32 -10.64 -5.42 -11.07
CA ARG A 32 -9.27 -5.95 -11.17
C ARG A 32 -8.26 -4.91 -11.65
N CYS A 33 -8.61 -4.10 -12.64
CA CYS A 33 -7.74 -3.03 -13.15
C CYS A 33 -7.49 -1.97 -12.06
N CYS A 34 -8.53 -1.53 -11.36
CA CYS A 34 -8.41 -0.59 -10.25
C CYS A 34 -7.59 -1.17 -9.10
N SER A 35 -7.82 -2.43 -8.72
CA SER A 35 -7.01 -3.08 -7.68
C SER A 35 -5.56 -3.23 -8.10
N HIS A 36 -5.30 -3.47 -9.39
CA HIS A 36 -3.95 -3.58 -9.93
C HIS A 36 -3.21 -2.24 -9.90
N ILE A 37 -3.85 -1.16 -10.35
CA ILE A 37 -3.28 0.19 -10.29
C ILE A 37 -3.05 0.60 -8.83
N LEU A 38 -4.01 0.36 -7.94
CA LEU A 38 -3.87 0.64 -6.52
C LEU A 38 -2.70 -0.15 -5.91
N ASN A 39 -2.60 -1.44 -6.24
CA ASN A 39 -1.49 -2.29 -5.78
C ASN A 39 -0.13 -1.80 -6.32
N LEU A 40 -0.05 -1.31 -7.56
CA LEU A 40 1.17 -0.70 -8.09
C LEU A 40 1.53 0.57 -7.31
N ILE A 41 0.58 1.47 -7.07
CA ILE A 41 0.82 2.69 -6.29
C ILE A 41 1.26 2.37 -4.86
N VAL A 42 0.59 1.43 -4.20
CA VAL A 42 0.94 1.00 -2.84
C VAL A 42 2.33 0.38 -2.79
N LYS A 43 2.71 -0.44 -3.77
CA LYS A 43 4.06 -1.01 -3.85
C LYS A 43 5.13 0.06 -3.98
N VAL A 44 4.98 0.98 -4.92
CA VAL A 44 5.95 2.08 -5.11
C VAL A 44 6.02 2.96 -3.85
N GLY A 45 4.87 3.29 -3.25
CA GLY A 45 4.84 4.06 -2.01
C GLY A 45 5.53 3.34 -0.85
N LEU A 46 5.35 2.02 -0.75
CA LEU A 46 5.99 1.21 0.28
C LEU A 46 7.51 1.12 0.09
N GLU A 47 7.98 0.99 -1.14
CA GLU A 47 9.42 0.99 -1.46
C GLU A 47 10.09 2.31 -1.05
N LEU A 48 9.46 3.45 -1.36
CA LEU A 48 9.96 4.77 -0.95
C LEU A 48 9.97 4.93 0.57
N ALA A 49 8.89 4.54 1.25
CA ALA A 49 8.80 4.61 2.70
C ALA A 49 9.84 3.70 3.37
N ASN A 50 10.07 2.53 2.79
CA ASN A 50 11.07 1.57 3.26
C ASN A 50 12.49 2.09 3.10
N ASP A 51 12.85 2.70 1.97
CA ASP A 51 14.16 3.33 1.78
C ASP A 51 14.44 4.41 2.85
N VAL A 52 13.47 5.29 3.11
CA VAL A 52 13.58 6.31 4.16
C VAL A 52 13.71 5.67 5.54
N ALA A 53 12.88 4.68 5.85
CA ALA A 53 12.95 3.95 7.12
C ALA A 53 14.32 3.28 7.32
N CYS A 54 14.91 2.73 6.26
CA CYS A 54 16.24 2.13 6.30
C CYS A 54 17.35 3.14 6.52
N LYS A 55 17.28 4.31 5.89
CA LYS A 55 18.22 5.41 6.14
C LYS A 55 18.17 5.87 7.61
N ILE A 56 16.98 6.05 8.17
CA ILE A 56 16.80 6.39 9.59
C ILE A 56 17.39 5.30 10.49
N ARG A 57 17.09 4.03 10.19
CA ARG A 57 17.62 2.88 10.93
C ARG A 57 19.15 2.83 10.91
N ASN A 58 19.77 3.09 9.76
CA ASN A 58 21.22 3.14 9.62
C ASN A 58 21.82 4.32 10.39
N GLY A 59 21.15 5.48 10.40
CA GLY A 59 21.51 6.62 11.25
C GLY A 59 21.50 6.27 12.74
N ILE A 60 20.44 5.61 13.22
CA ILE A 60 20.35 5.14 14.61
C ILE A 60 21.46 4.14 14.93
N LYS A 61 21.73 3.17 14.04
CA LYS A 61 22.86 2.23 14.21
C LYS A 61 24.20 2.96 14.32
N TYR A 62 24.42 4.00 13.52
CA TYR A 62 25.64 4.81 13.58
C TYR A 62 25.80 5.53 14.92
N ILE A 63 24.70 6.08 15.46
CA ILE A 63 24.68 6.72 16.78
C ILE A 63 24.97 5.70 17.89
N GLU A 64 24.37 4.51 17.82
CA GLU A 64 24.57 3.47 18.84
C GLU A 64 25.93 2.75 18.74
N LYS A 65 26.62 2.82 17.60
CA LYS A 65 27.89 2.12 17.34
C LYS A 65 29.00 2.49 18.33
N SER A 66 29.05 3.73 18.82
CA SER A 66 30.08 4.17 19.77
C SER A 66 29.49 4.98 20.92
N ARG A 67 30.10 4.86 22.10
CA ARG A 67 29.71 5.66 23.28
C ARG A 67 29.87 7.16 23.02
N ILE A 68 30.85 7.56 22.21
CA ILE A 68 31.13 8.95 21.86
C ILE A 68 30.02 9.52 20.98
N HIS A 69 29.61 8.80 19.92
CA HIS A 69 28.51 9.23 19.04
C HIS A 69 27.21 9.33 19.80
N LYS A 70 26.94 8.32 20.65
CA LYS A 70 25.77 8.30 21.51
C LYS A 70 25.73 9.51 22.45
N LYS A 71 26.83 9.79 23.16
CA LYS A 71 26.92 10.94 24.08
C LYS A 71 26.68 12.26 23.33
N ARG A 72 27.40 12.50 22.22
CA ARG A 72 27.22 13.70 21.40
C ARG A 72 25.78 13.88 20.93
N PHE A 73 25.12 12.80 20.51
CA PHE A 73 23.73 12.86 20.09
C PHE A 73 22.80 13.29 21.23
N TYR A 74 22.89 12.64 22.39
CA TYR A 74 22.05 13.00 23.54
C TYR A 74 22.37 14.41 24.08
N ASP A 75 23.62 14.85 24.06
CA ASP A 75 24.01 16.21 24.45
C ASP A 75 23.36 17.26 23.54
N VAL A 76 23.29 17.02 22.22
CA VAL A 76 22.63 17.91 21.26
C VAL A 76 21.11 17.87 21.42
N VAL A 77 20.55 16.69 21.64
CA VAL A 77 19.11 16.48 21.81
C VAL A 77 18.58 17.16 23.07
N ASP A 78 19.32 17.08 24.17
CA ASP A 78 19.00 17.75 25.43
C ASP A 78 19.00 19.27 25.26
N LYS A 79 20.07 19.82 24.65
CA LYS A 79 20.25 21.27 24.46
C LYS A 79 19.28 21.90 23.48
N ASN A 80 18.99 21.24 22.36
CA ASN A 80 18.23 21.86 21.27
C ASN A 80 16.73 21.54 21.32
N PHE A 81 16.37 20.38 21.89
CA PHE A 81 14.99 19.88 21.83
C PHE A 81 14.39 19.61 23.21
N TYR A 82 15.13 19.81 24.30
CA TYR A 82 14.67 19.56 25.68
C TYR A 82 14.06 18.16 25.87
N LEU A 83 14.57 17.19 25.12
CA LEU A 83 14.06 15.82 25.13
C LEU A 83 14.80 15.03 26.22
N ASN A 84 14.02 14.35 27.06
CA ASN A 84 14.56 13.54 28.15
C ASN A 84 15.48 12.42 27.62
N VAL A 85 16.78 12.54 27.88
CA VAL A 85 17.87 11.63 27.47
C VAL A 85 17.74 10.19 28.00
N THR A 86 16.80 9.94 28.91
CA THR A 86 16.48 8.57 29.38
C THR A 86 15.80 7.71 28.31
N LYS A 87 15.18 8.31 27.28
CA LYS A 87 14.54 7.56 26.19
C LYS A 87 15.59 6.99 25.23
N LYS A 88 15.82 5.68 25.33
CA LYS A 88 16.72 4.95 24.44
C LYS A 88 16.17 4.86 23.01
N LEU A 89 17.02 5.13 22.01
CA LEU A 89 16.74 4.84 20.59
C LEU A 89 16.44 3.34 20.41
N ARG A 90 15.34 3.00 19.73
CA ARG A 90 14.92 1.61 19.48
C ARG A 90 14.93 1.29 17.99
N LEU A 91 15.73 0.31 17.60
CA LEU A 91 15.80 -0.24 16.25
C LEU A 91 14.77 -1.37 16.06
N ARG A 92 13.47 -1.06 16.12
CA ARG A 92 12.42 -2.08 15.89
C ARG A 92 11.99 -2.21 14.43
N CYS A 93 12.38 -1.25 13.58
CA CYS A 93 11.98 -1.25 12.17
C CYS A 93 12.75 -2.32 11.38
N VAL A 94 12.00 -3.15 10.64
CA VAL A 94 12.55 -4.10 9.66
C VAL A 94 12.51 -3.42 8.30
N CYS A 95 13.68 -3.35 7.67
CA CYS A 95 13.82 -2.98 6.26
C CYS A 95 13.41 -4.20 5.44
N VAL A 96 12.39 -4.06 4.61
CA VAL A 96 11.88 -5.14 3.74
C VAL A 96 12.52 -5.05 2.36
#